data_AF-A0A2M7DQB5-F1
#
_entry.id   AF-A0A2M7DQB5-F1
#
_cell.length_a   1.000
_cell.length_b   1.000
_cell.length_c   1.000
_cell.angle_alpha   90.00
_cell.angle_beta   90.00
_cell.angle_gamma   90.00
#
_symmetry.space_group_name_H-M   'P 1'
#
loop_
_entity.id
_entity.type
_entity.pdbx_description
1 polymer ?
#
loop_
_entity_poly.entity_id
_entity_poly.type
_entity_poly.pdbx_seq_one_letter_code
_entity_poly.pdbx_strand_id
1 'polypeptide(L)' 'MRDGGSKIVFLSDSTSIGKTTDGTVADLEAGKQVTINGKDNSDGSVTAQSIQIRPNLPPQQPQQ' A
#
# COMPACT_ATOMS: atom_id res chain seq x y z
N MET A 1 -1.47 -24.12 9.40
CA MET A 1 -2.89 -24.28 9.80
C MET A 1 -3.48 -22.88 9.86
N ARG A 2 -4.60 -22.61 9.19
CA ARG A 2 -5.31 -21.32 9.30
C ARG A 2 -6.67 -21.61 9.90
N ASP A 3 -6.94 -21.02 11.05
CA ASP A 3 -8.24 -21.04 11.70
C ASP A 3 -9.23 -20.25 10.83
N GLY A 4 -9.98 -20.95 9.99
CA GLY A 4 -11.02 -20.41 9.12
C GLY A 4 -12.27 -19.95 9.88
N GLY A 5 -12.07 -19.22 10.98
CA GLY A 5 -13.14 -18.68 11.82
C GLY A 5 -13.45 -17.22 11.52
N SER A 6 -14.72 -16.84 11.64
CA SER A 6 -15.18 -15.45 11.53
C SER A 6 -14.98 -14.69 12.84
N LYS A 7 -14.77 -13.37 12.76
CA LYS A 7 -14.74 -12.45 13.92
C LYS A 7 -15.71 -11.30 13.67
N ILE A 8 -16.38 -10.86 14.73
CA ILE A 8 -17.17 -9.62 14.70
C ILE A 8 -16.20 -8.48 15.01
N VAL A 9 -16.15 -7.47 14.13
CA VAL A 9 -15.29 -6.28 14.27
C VAL A 9 -16.19 -5.05 14.29
N PHE A 10 -16.04 -4.22 15.32
CA PHE A 10 -16.71 -2.91 15.39
C PHE A 10 -15.79 -1.85 14.76
N LEU A 11 -16.34 -1.08 13.83
CA LEU A 11 -15.63 0.00 13.13
C LEU A 11 -16.33 1.33 13.45
N SER A 12 -15.56 2.41 13.43
CA SER A 12 -16.08 3.79 13.51
C SER A 12 -15.79 4.55 12.23
N ASP A 13 -16.40 5.73 12.07
CA ASP A 13 -16.17 6.61 10.90
C ASP A 13 -14.70 7.08 10.78
N SER A 14 -13.93 7.02 11.87
CA SER A 14 -12.50 7.33 11.85
C SER A 14 -11.61 6.15 11.43
N THR A 15 -12.19 4.99 11.14
CA THR A 15 -11.41 3.80 10.82
C THR A 15 -10.92 3.86 9.37
N SER A 16 -9.60 3.96 9.20
CA SER A 16 -8.97 3.92 7.87
C SER A 16 -8.84 2.48 7.37
N ILE A 17 -9.51 2.17 6.25
CA ILE A 17 -9.47 0.84 5.63
C ILE A 17 -8.54 0.88 4.42
N GLY A 18 -7.43 0.15 4.49
CA GLY A 18 -6.54 -0.06 3.35
C GLY A 18 -6.99 -1.27 2.53
N LYS A 19 -7.13 -1.08 1.21
CA LYS A 19 -7.37 -2.17 0.27
C LYS A 19 -6.28 -2.18 -0.79
N THR A 20 -5.63 -3.32 -0.95
CA THR A 20 -4.75 -3.59 -2.10
C THR A 20 -5.57 -4.31 -3.17
N THR A 21 -5.41 -3.88 -4.42
CA THR A 21 -5.98 -4.53 -5.59
C THR A 21 -4.86 -4.76 -6.59
N ASP A 22 -5.05 -5.69 -7.52
CA ASP A 22 -4.15 -5.84 -8.66
C ASP A 22 -4.07 -4.51 -9.42
N GLY A 23 -2.83 -4.07 -9.64
CA GLY A 23 -2.51 -2.83 -10.34
C GLY A 23 -1.91 -3.11 -11.71
N THR A 24 -1.95 -2.09 -12.54
CA THR A 24 -1.35 -2.07 -13.88
C THR A 24 -0.29 -0.97 -13.95
N VAL A 25 0.52 -0.99 -15.01
CA VAL A 25 1.51 0.07 -15.25
C VAL A 25 0.84 1.44 -15.42
N ALA A 26 -0.39 1.49 -15.92
CA ALA A 26 -1.15 2.73 -16.09
C ALA A 26 -1.52 3.39 -14.74
N ASP A 27 -1.54 2.63 -13.64
CA ASP A 27 -1.81 3.19 -12.32
C ASP A 27 -0.61 3.97 -11.74
N LEU A 28 0.58 3.81 -12.33
CA LEU A 28 1.78 4.56 -11.97
C LEU A 28 1.75 5.95 -12.63
N GLU A 29 1.22 6.91 -11.88
CA GLU A 29 1.09 8.30 -12.31
C GLU A 29 2.05 9.20 -11.53
N ALA A 30 2.48 10.29 -12.16
CA ALA A 30 3.32 11.29 -11.51
C ALA A 30 2.64 11.88 -10.26
N GLY A 31 3.41 12.03 -9.18
CA GLY A 31 2.90 12.56 -7.90
C GLY A 31 2.37 11.49 -6.93
N LYS A 32 2.23 10.23 -7.35
CA LYS A 32 1.90 9.13 -6.43
C LYS A 32 3.12 8.70 -5.63
N GLN A 33 2.91 8.42 -4.35
CA GLN A 33 3.92 7.75 -3.53
C GLN A 33 3.91 6.26 -3.82
N VAL A 34 5.08 5.71 -4.16
CA VAL A 34 5.26 4.29 -4.42
C VAL A 34 6.39 3.74 -3.56
N THR A 35 6.26 2.49 -3.14
CA THR A 35 7.35 1.71 -2.56
C THR A 35 7.75 0.65 -3.57
N ILE A 36 9.02 0.62 -3.92
CA ILE A 36 9.59 -0.31 -4.89
C ILE A 36 10.48 -1.28 -4.13
N ASN A 37 10.20 -2.56 -4.25
CA ASN A 37 11.10 -3.62 -3.79
C ASN A 37 11.76 -4.20 -5.03
N GLY A 38 13.07 -4.04 -5.12
CA GLY A 38 13.82 -4.35 -6.33
C GLY A 38 15.31 -4.54 -6.05
N LYS A 39 16.07 -4.67 -7.13
CA LYS A 39 17.53 -4.71 -7.09
C LYS A 39 18.08 -3.44 -7.72
N ASP A 40 18.97 -2.76 -7.00
CA ASP A 40 19.73 -1.64 -7.54
C ASP A 40 20.75 -2.12 -8.57
N ASN A 41 20.83 -1.40 -9.68
CA ASN A 41 21.75 -1.66 -10.77
C ASN A 41 22.92 -0.68 -10.72
N SER A 42 24.06 -1.04 -11.31
CA SER A 42 25.29 -0.22 -11.31
C SER A 42 25.17 1.08 -12.11
N ASP A 43 24.14 1.21 -12.94
CA ASP A 43 23.82 2.41 -13.72
C ASP A 43 22.91 3.40 -12.95
N GLY A 44 22.54 3.07 -11.70
CA GLY A 44 21.65 3.87 -10.86
C GLY A 44 20.17 3.60 -11.09
N SER A 45 19.80 2.66 -11.96
CA SER A 45 18.42 2.20 -12.12
C SER A 45 18.05 1.11 -11.10
N VAL A 46 16.75 0.83 -10.95
CA VAL A 46 16.23 -0.24 -10.09
C VAL A 46 15.39 -1.20 -10.90
N THR A 47 15.74 -2.48 -10.87
CA THR A 47 14.90 -3.56 -11.41
C THR A 47 13.86 -3.95 -10.38
N ALA A 48 12.62 -3.50 -10.56
CA ALA A 48 11.52 -3.75 -9.63
C ALA A 48 11.04 -5.22 -9.69
N GLN A 49 10.89 -5.84 -8.52
CA GLN A 49 10.25 -7.16 -8.35
C GLN A 49 8.80 -7.01 -7.88
N SER A 50 8.53 -5.98 -7.08
CA SER A 50 7.18 -5.55 -6.74
C SER A 50 7.11 -4.04 -6.54
N ILE A 51 5.96 -3.48 -6.88
CA ILE A 51 5.67 -2.05 -6.70
C ILE A 51 4.35 -1.94 -5.94
N GLN A 52 4.39 -1.24 -4.82
CA GLN A 52 3.21 -0.95 -4.02
C GLN A 52 2.92 0.54 -4.09
N ILE A 53 1.77 0.90 -4.67
CA ILE A 53 1.28 2.26 -4.67
C ILE A 53 0.68 2.54 -3.29
N ARG A 54 1.22 3.55 -2.59
CA ARG A 54 0.67 3.95 -1.30
C ARG A 54 -0.48 4.93 -1.53
N PRO A 55 -1.65 4.69 -0.92
CA PRO A 55 -2.69 5.71 -0.91
C PRO A 55 -2.15 6.95 -0.19
N ASN A 56 -2.40 8.12 -0.76
CA ASN A 56 -2.08 9.39 -0.13
C ASN A 56 -3.13 9.65 0.97
N LEU A 57 -3.04 8.90 2.07
CA LEU A 57 -3.89 9.12 3.22
C LEU A 57 -3.41 10.39 3.93
N PRO A 58 -4.31 11.30 4.31
CA PRO A 58 -3.93 12.40 5.18
C PRO A 58 -3.30 11.81 6.46
N PRO A 59 -2.27 12.47 7.03
CA PRO A 59 -1.63 11.99 8.24
C PRO A 59 -2.70 11.76 9.30
N GLN A 60 -2.80 10.53 9.77
CA GLN A 60 -3.69 10.18 10.88
C GLN A 60 -3.22 11.01 12.08
N GLN A 61 -3.95 12.08 12.38
CA GLN A 61 -3.69 12.84 13.60
C GLN A 61 -3.86 11.87 14.77
N PRO A 62 -2.89 11.80 15.70
CA PRO A 62 -3.07 11.08 16.94
C PRO A 62 -4.34 11.62 17.59
N GLN A 63 -5.35 10.77 17.73
CA GLN A 63 -6.54 11.11 18.50
C GLN A 63 -6.05 11.34 19.94
N GLN A 64 -6.15 12.59 20.39
CA GLN A 64 -5.92 12.98 21.79
C GLN A 64 -7.15 12.62 22.63
#